data_AF-L0PGV7-F1
#
_entry.id   AF-L0PGV7-F1
#
_cell.length_a   1.000
_cell.length_b   1.000
_cell.length_c   1.000
_cell.angle_alpha   90.00
_cell.angle_beta   90.00
_cell.angle_gamma   90.00
#
_symmetry.space_group_name_H-M   'P 1'
#
loop_
_entity.id
_entity.type
_entity.pdbx_description
1 polymer ?
#
loop_
_entity_poly.entity_id
_entity_poly.type
_entity_poly.pdbx_seq_one_letter_code
_entity_poly.pdbx_strand_id
1 'polypeptide(L)'
;MKKMINISNGKKCPICFDAIYIPDLKPIRWYDNVSSELPIEGKEILLRLFIHKQGYIYAFPYENFSKNTSEGVIPWYFEQDVMDYSRIMKASEDYMIGEINRELEQLEKIKNNEKEHIELVEGSIDKTIQCIQQSILSFKKMLDDHKNPCTTPISLKHKSNIEELSQEINKKLHMQDNTSNNSTKPSYDIQKTNSYLFYRPQIVAHYYLSMLDIKILKAAFGDYKFFPPNIIARIENISTGHVVDNPLRKRIKYLSHLPCGCEVSFLECDWSDVIDESILHRFDSEICKRRQKRREKIMQESKCACFREKNCQPKP
;
A
#
# COMPACT_ATOMS: atom_id res chain seq x y z
N MET A 1 6.97 6.86 -43.67
CA MET A 1 7.37 8.14 -43.02
C MET A 1 7.14 8.02 -41.51
N LYS A 2 8.17 7.60 -40.77
CA LYS A 2 8.12 7.49 -39.30
C LYS A 2 8.46 8.86 -38.73
N LYS A 3 7.51 9.51 -38.04
CA LYS A 3 7.74 10.81 -37.38
C LYS A 3 8.78 10.61 -36.28
N MET A 4 9.95 11.24 -36.43
CA MET A 4 10.92 11.45 -35.35
C MET A 4 10.20 12.00 -34.12
N ILE A 5 10.41 11.35 -32.97
CA ILE A 5 9.93 11.85 -31.68
C ILE A 5 10.87 12.99 -31.26
N ASN A 6 10.51 14.21 -31.65
CA ASN A 6 11.21 15.42 -31.23
C ASN A 6 10.79 15.74 -29.78
N ILE A 7 11.73 15.64 -28.84
CA ILE A 7 11.52 15.88 -27.38
C ILE A 7 11.65 17.38 -27.03
N SER A 8 11.72 18.27 -28.03
CA SER A 8 11.82 19.72 -27.83
C SER A 8 10.50 20.39 -27.40
N ASN A 9 9.35 19.72 -27.55
CA ASN A 9 8.08 20.15 -26.98
C ASN A 9 7.68 19.17 -25.86
N GLY A 10 7.68 19.65 -24.61
CA GLY A 10 7.30 18.88 -23.41
C GLY A 10 6.05 18.04 -23.65
N LYS A 11 6.10 16.77 -23.25
CA LYS A 11 4.94 15.87 -23.36
C LYS A 11 3.92 16.26 -22.30
N LYS A 12 2.63 16.29 -22.64
CA LYS A 12 1.58 16.57 -21.66
C LYS A 12 1.32 15.34 -20.80
N CYS A 13 1.26 15.53 -19.49
CA CYS A 13 0.82 14.52 -18.54
C CYS A 13 -0.61 14.05 -18.90
N PRO A 14 -0.89 12.74 -19.01
CA PRO A 14 -2.24 12.25 -19.32
C PRO A 14 -3.23 12.44 -18.15
N ILE A 15 -2.74 12.78 -16.95
CA ILE A 15 -3.55 12.97 -15.74
C ILE A 15 -3.94 14.43 -15.56
N CYS A 16 -2.96 15.35 -15.63
CA CYS A 16 -3.18 16.79 -15.39
C CYS A 16 -3.00 17.68 -16.62
N PHE A 17 -2.55 17.14 -17.76
CA PHE A 17 -2.24 17.86 -18.99
C PHE A 17 -1.10 18.88 -18.92
N ASP A 18 -0.40 18.96 -17.79
CA ASP A 18 0.80 19.79 -17.63
C ASP A 18 1.95 19.28 -18.50
N ALA A 19 2.79 20.20 -18.97
CA ALA A 19 3.99 19.85 -19.71
C ALA A 19 5.02 19.23 -18.77
N ILE A 20 5.47 18.01 -19.10
CA ILE A 20 6.52 17.28 -18.40
C ILE A 20 7.84 17.52 -19.15
N TYR A 21 8.83 17.98 -18.41
CA TYR A 21 10.21 18.16 -18.87
C TYR A 21 11.14 17.14 -18.19
N ILE A 22 12.31 16.93 -18.78
CA ILE A 22 13.32 16.00 -18.24
C ILE A 22 13.67 16.29 -16.77
N PRO A 23 13.80 17.56 -16.31
CA PRO A 23 14.04 17.86 -14.89
C PRO A 23 12.90 17.48 -13.94
N ASP A 24 11.68 17.28 -14.45
CA ASP A 24 10.52 16.87 -13.65
C ASP A 24 10.52 15.36 -13.36
N LEU A 25 11.28 14.59 -14.14
CA LEU A 25 11.41 13.15 -13.98
C LEU A 25 12.14 12.83 -12.67
N LYS A 26 11.61 11.87 -11.92
CA LYS A 26 12.22 11.38 -10.68
C LYS A 26 12.81 9.98 -10.91
N PRO A 27 13.94 9.67 -10.25
CA PRO A 27 14.48 8.31 -10.11
C PRO A 27 13.39 7.29 -9.74
N ILE A 28 13.41 6.11 -10.35
CA ILE A 28 12.45 5.03 -10.08
C ILE A 28 13.21 3.75 -9.74
N ARG A 29 12.83 3.14 -8.61
CA ARG A 29 13.28 1.81 -8.22
C ARG A 29 12.18 0.79 -8.47
N TRP A 30 12.51 -0.27 -9.20
CA TRP A 30 11.70 -1.49 -9.23
C TRP A 30 11.89 -2.25 -7.92
N TYR A 31 10.78 -2.56 -7.27
CA TYR A 31 10.77 -3.30 -6.01
C TYR A 31 10.03 -4.61 -6.23
N ASP A 32 10.80 -5.64 -6.60
CA ASP A 32 10.30 -6.98 -6.83
C ASP A 32 10.39 -7.75 -5.52
N ASN A 33 9.49 -7.45 -4.58
CA ASN A 33 9.52 -8.17 -3.31
C ASN A 33 9.20 -9.65 -3.54
N VAL A 34 10.09 -10.50 -3.01
CA VAL A 34 10.12 -11.94 -3.21
C VAL A 34 8.93 -12.60 -2.50
N SER A 35 7.82 -12.72 -3.24
CA SER A 35 6.83 -13.80 -3.18
C SER A 35 5.75 -13.49 -4.21
N SER A 36 6.12 -13.69 -5.48
CA SER A 36 5.40 -13.25 -6.68
C SER A 36 4.22 -14.14 -7.09
N GLU A 37 3.89 -15.17 -6.32
CA GLU A 37 2.73 -16.00 -6.64
C GLU A 37 1.47 -15.32 -6.13
N LEU A 38 0.69 -14.80 -7.08
CA LEU A 38 -0.67 -14.37 -6.79
C LEU A 38 -1.44 -15.51 -6.12
N PRO A 39 -2.39 -15.22 -5.22
CA PRO A 39 -3.24 -16.22 -4.62
C PRO A 39 -3.91 -17.09 -5.70
N ILE A 40 -3.83 -18.42 -5.56
CA ILE A 40 -4.43 -19.39 -6.51
C ILE A 40 -5.46 -20.22 -5.75
N GLU A 41 -6.65 -20.39 -6.35
CA GLU A 41 -7.69 -21.27 -5.81
C GLU A 41 -7.16 -22.72 -5.66
N GLY A 42 -7.46 -23.34 -4.52
CA GLY A 42 -7.03 -24.69 -4.16
C GLY A 42 -5.65 -24.77 -3.49
N LYS A 43 -4.84 -23.71 -3.54
CA LYS A 43 -3.53 -23.66 -2.85
C LYS A 43 -3.65 -23.06 -1.44
N GLU A 44 -2.66 -23.33 -0.61
CA GLU A 44 -2.47 -22.68 0.68
C GLU A 44 -1.89 -21.27 0.51
N ILE A 45 -2.25 -20.37 1.42
CA ILE A 45 -1.71 -19.02 1.49
C ILE A 45 -1.40 -18.63 2.93
N LEU A 46 -0.25 -17.99 3.11
CA LEU A 46 0.12 -17.35 4.36
C LEU A 46 -0.55 -15.97 4.46
N LEU A 47 -1.34 -15.78 5.50
CA LEU A 47 -2.02 -14.53 5.82
C LEU A 47 -1.40 -13.92 7.06
N ARG A 48 -1.08 -12.63 6.99
CA ARG A 48 -0.53 -11.87 8.12
C ARG A 48 -1.60 -10.91 8.66
N LEU A 49 -1.60 -10.71 9.98
CA LEU A 49 -2.51 -9.81 10.66
C LEU A 49 -2.01 -8.37 10.53
N PHE A 50 -2.86 -7.50 9.98
CA PHE A 50 -2.64 -6.07 9.84
C PHE A 50 -3.56 -5.29 10.76
N ILE A 51 -3.17 -4.06 11.06
CA ILE A 51 -3.97 -3.08 11.78
C ILE A 51 -4.05 -1.78 10.99
N HIS A 52 -5.26 -1.23 10.91
CA HIS A 52 -5.53 0.09 10.37
C HIS A 52 -6.14 0.98 11.45
N LYS A 53 -5.58 2.17 11.64
CA LYS A 53 -6.14 3.20 12.51
C LYS A 53 -6.91 4.23 11.69
N GLN A 54 -8.11 4.61 12.15
CA GLN A 54 -8.86 5.69 11.50
C GLN A 54 -8.00 6.96 11.40
N GLY A 55 -7.97 7.56 10.21
CA GLY A 55 -7.17 8.76 9.93
C GLY A 55 -5.76 8.49 9.39
N TYR A 56 -5.29 7.24 9.42
CA TYR A 56 -4.00 6.88 8.83
C TYR A 56 -4.17 6.59 7.33
N ILE A 57 -3.17 6.90 6.52
CA ILE A 57 -3.19 6.67 5.06
C ILE A 57 -2.70 5.26 4.68
N TYR A 58 -2.31 4.46 5.66
CA TYR A 58 -1.83 3.10 5.48
C TYR A 58 -2.36 2.17 6.58
N ALA A 59 -2.21 0.88 6.34
CA ALA A 59 -2.33 -0.17 7.34
C ALA A 59 -0.97 -0.84 7.45
N PHE A 60 -0.63 -1.41 8.62
CA PHE A 60 0.69 -1.99 8.85
C PHE A 60 0.58 -3.31 9.64
N PRO A 61 1.60 -4.19 9.60
CA PRO A 61 1.58 -5.44 10.36
C PRO A 61 1.30 -5.19 11.85
N TYR A 62 0.43 -6.01 12.45
CA TYR A 62 0.02 -5.83 13.85
C TYR A 62 1.19 -5.85 14.83
N GLU A 63 2.23 -6.64 14.53
CA GLU A 63 3.48 -6.72 15.30
C GLU A 63 4.22 -5.38 15.39
N ASN A 64 4.06 -4.50 14.40
CA ASN A 64 4.71 -3.19 14.34
C ASN A 64 3.97 -2.11 15.16
N PHE A 65 2.81 -2.44 15.77
CA PHE A 65 1.95 -1.48 16.47
C PHE A 65 2.61 -0.79 17.67
N SER A 66 3.51 -1.48 18.38
CA SER A 66 4.20 -0.94 19.55
C SER A 66 5.27 0.10 19.21
N LYS A 67 5.76 0.13 17.96
CA LYS A 67 6.87 1.00 17.53
C LYS A 67 6.41 2.30 16.85
N ASN A 68 5.21 2.29 16.25
CA ASN A 68 4.78 3.32 15.28
C ASN A 68 3.70 4.28 15.81
N THR A 69 3.75 4.64 17.09
CA THR A 69 2.63 5.34 17.76
C THR A 69 2.67 6.86 17.74
N SER A 70 3.60 7.50 17.04
CA SER A 70 3.56 8.95 16.82
C SER A 70 2.68 9.31 15.60
N GLU A 71 1.43 9.69 15.89
CA GLU A 71 0.59 10.63 15.12
C GLU A 71 0.38 10.44 13.60
N GLY A 72 0.09 9.23 13.10
CA GLY A 72 -0.33 9.10 11.68
C GLY A 72 0.72 9.58 10.68
N VAL A 73 1.97 9.64 11.13
CA VAL A 73 3.10 10.21 10.43
C VAL A 73 3.56 9.22 9.37
N ILE A 74 3.93 9.73 8.19
CA ILE A 74 4.56 8.94 7.12
C ILE A 74 5.76 8.15 7.70
N PRO A 75 5.82 6.82 7.53
CA PRO A 75 6.85 5.96 8.14
C PRO A 75 8.22 6.21 7.55
N TRP A 76 9.29 5.90 8.29
CA TRP A 76 10.65 5.99 7.77
C TRP A 76 11.05 4.79 6.90
N TYR A 77 11.92 5.00 5.92
CA TYR A 77 12.40 3.96 4.99
C TYR A 77 13.08 2.75 5.66
N PHE A 78 13.60 2.94 6.87
CA PHE A 78 14.26 1.87 7.65
C PHE A 78 13.29 1.13 8.57
N GLU A 79 12.01 1.48 8.58
CA GLU A 79 11.01 0.71 9.32
C GLU A 79 10.85 -0.69 8.73
N GLN A 80 10.65 -1.67 9.62
CA GLN A 80 10.50 -3.07 9.24
C GLN A 80 9.30 -3.25 8.31
N ASP A 81 9.52 -3.90 7.16
CA ASP A 81 8.51 -4.19 6.14
C ASP A 81 7.82 -2.95 5.54
N VAL A 82 8.39 -1.73 5.69
CA VAL A 82 7.75 -0.47 5.25
C VAL A 82 7.35 -0.47 3.79
N MET A 83 8.15 -1.14 2.96
CA MET A 83 7.91 -1.27 1.53
C MET A 83 6.68 -2.12 1.19
N ASP A 84 6.26 -3.01 2.09
CA ASP A 84 5.11 -3.90 1.87
C ASP A 84 3.78 -3.21 2.18
N TYR A 85 3.79 -2.29 3.15
CA TYR A 85 2.56 -1.75 3.72
C TYR A 85 2.39 -0.25 3.47
N SER A 86 3.46 0.47 3.13
CA SER A 86 3.40 1.90 2.82
C SER A 86 3.88 2.21 1.41
N ARG A 87 3.07 3.01 0.69
CA ARG A 87 3.45 3.56 -0.63
C ARG A 87 4.24 4.86 -0.53
N ILE A 88 4.23 5.49 0.65
CA ILE A 88 4.91 6.77 0.92
C ILE A 88 5.72 6.59 2.19
N MET A 89 6.99 6.94 2.15
CA MET A 89 7.88 6.85 3.30
C MET A 89 8.83 8.05 3.33
N LYS A 90 9.32 8.37 4.52
CA LYS A 90 10.36 9.37 4.75
C LYS A 90 11.71 8.74 4.45
N ALA A 91 12.52 9.46 3.70
CA ALA A 91 13.89 9.09 3.41
C ALA A 91 14.87 9.95 4.22
N SER A 92 16.00 9.38 4.62
CA SER A 92 17.16 10.18 5.06
C SER A 92 17.89 10.77 3.87
N GLU A 93 18.73 11.78 4.12
CA GLU A 93 19.64 12.35 3.13
C GLU A 93 20.53 11.27 2.50
N ASP A 94 21.17 10.46 3.33
CA ASP A 94 22.07 9.39 2.89
C ASP A 94 21.33 8.32 2.08
N TYR A 95 20.10 7.97 2.48
CA TYR A 95 19.27 7.03 1.73
C TYR A 95 18.94 7.60 0.35
N MET A 96 18.48 8.85 0.25
CA MET A 96 18.18 9.47 -1.04
C MET A 96 19.40 9.49 -1.96
N ILE A 97 20.56 9.90 -1.44
CA ILE A 97 21.81 9.93 -2.22
C ILE A 97 22.20 8.52 -2.66
N GLY A 98 22.10 7.53 -1.76
CA GLY A 98 22.38 6.13 -2.06
C GLY A 98 21.47 5.55 -3.15
N GLU A 99 20.16 5.81 -3.09
CA GLU A 99 19.20 5.36 -4.10
C GLU A 99 19.50 5.97 -5.47
N ILE A 100 19.88 7.25 -5.53
CA ILE A 100 20.25 7.91 -6.78
C ILE A 100 21.57 7.36 -7.35
N ASN A 101 22.59 7.19 -6.50
CA ASN A 101 23.88 6.63 -6.93
C ASN A 101 23.72 5.21 -7.49
N ARG A 102 22.84 4.40 -6.89
CA ARG A 102 22.52 3.07 -7.42
C ARG A 102 21.92 3.15 -8.82
N GLU A 103 20.98 4.07 -9.06
CA GLU A 103 20.39 4.24 -10.40
C GLU A 103 21.44 4.65 -11.42
N LEU A 104 22.37 5.55 -11.06
CA LEU A 104 23.50 5.91 -11.91
C LEU A 104 24.35 4.68 -12.27
N GLU A 105 24.70 3.85 -11.29
CA GLU A 105 25.47 2.62 -11.54
C GLU A 105 24.72 1.64 -12.47
N GLN A 106 23.40 1.52 -12.32
CA GLN A 106 22.56 0.70 -13.20
C GLN A 106 22.53 1.25 -14.63
N LEU A 107 22.37 2.56 -14.80
CA LEU A 107 22.40 3.21 -16.11
C LEU A 107 23.76 3.08 -16.78
N GLU A 108 24.85 3.22 -16.02
CA GLU A 108 26.21 2.99 -16.53
C GLU A 108 26.43 1.53 -16.94
N LYS A 109 25.91 0.56 -16.17
CA LYS A 109 25.93 -0.86 -16.57
C LYS A 109 25.15 -1.11 -17.85
N ILE A 110 23.94 -0.55 -17.97
CA ILE A 110 23.12 -0.65 -19.19
C ILE A 110 23.89 -0.05 -20.38
N LYS A 111 24.43 1.17 -20.22
CA LYS A 111 25.25 1.83 -21.24
C LYS A 111 26.45 0.98 -21.69
N ASN A 112 27.14 0.35 -20.75
CA ASN A 112 28.33 -0.46 -21.04
C ASN A 112 27.98 -1.82 -21.66
N ASN A 113 26.83 -2.39 -21.31
CA ASN A 113 26.36 -3.69 -21.81
C ASN A 113 25.61 -3.58 -23.16
N GLU A 114 24.97 -2.46 -23.48
CA GLU A 114 24.16 -2.25 -24.69
C GLU A 114 24.97 -1.90 -25.96
N LYS A 115 26.26 -2.20 -26.02
CA LYS A 115 27.06 -2.02 -27.24
C LYS A 115 26.61 -2.87 -28.45
N GLU A 116 25.70 -3.84 -28.27
CA GLU A 116 25.31 -4.74 -29.38
C GLU A 116 23.92 -4.49 -29.98
N HIS A 117 22.95 -3.88 -29.30
CA HIS A 117 21.64 -3.64 -29.92
C HIS A 117 20.89 -2.48 -29.25
N ILE A 118 20.99 -1.27 -29.82
CA ILE A 118 19.92 -0.30 -30.13
C ILE A 118 20.56 1.09 -30.35
N GLU A 119 20.82 1.47 -31.61
CA GLU A 119 21.27 2.81 -32.06
C GLU A 119 20.31 3.97 -31.72
N LEU A 120 19.17 3.70 -31.07
CA LEU A 120 18.13 4.69 -30.76
C LEU A 120 18.23 5.28 -29.33
N VAL A 121 19.15 4.82 -28.48
CA VAL A 121 19.12 5.09 -27.03
C VAL A 121 20.39 5.75 -26.46
N GLU A 122 21.56 5.65 -27.10
CA GLU A 122 22.83 6.17 -26.54
C GLU A 122 22.76 7.65 -26.13
N GLY A 123 22.19 8.52 -26.99
CA GLY A 123 22.04 9.94 -26.68
C GLY A 123 21.00 10.25 -25.60
N SER A 124 20.16 9.29 -25.22
CA SER A 124 19.16 9.42 -24.17
C SER A 124 19.71 9.03 -22.80
N ILE A 125 20.52 7.97 -22.70
CA ILE A 125 21.07 7.51 -21.42
C ILE A 125 22.07 8.53 -20.87
N ASP A 126 22.96 9.07 -21.71
CA ASP A 126 23.96 10.07 -21.27
C ASP A 126 23.32 11.36 -20.76
N LYS A 127 22.27 11.83 -21.44
CA LYS A 127 21.49 12.98 -20.99
C LYS A 127 20.78 12.69 -19.67
N THR A 128 20.25 11.48 -19.50
CA THR A 128 19.62 11.05 -18.24
C THR A 128 20.63 11.02 -17.11
N ILE A 129 21.80 10.40 -17.32
CA ILE A 129 22.90 10.38 -16.34
C ILE A 129 23.29 11.81 -15.93
N GLN A 130 23.48 12.70 -16.90
CA GLN A 130 23.83 14.10 -16.64
C GLN A 130 22.72 14.84 -15.85
N CYS A 131 21.45 14.61 -16.18
CA CYS A 131 20.32 15.21 -15.46
C CYS A 131 20.21 14.69 -14.01
N ILE A 132 20.46 13.40 -13.81
CA ILE A 132 20.49 12.80 -12.47
C ILE A 132 21.64 13.39 -11.65
N GLN A 133 22.85 13.45 -12.21
CA GLN A 133 24.01 14.07 -11.56
C GLN A 133 23.75 15.53 -11.17
N GLN A 134 23.14 16.32 -12.07
CA GLN A 134 22.76 17.69 -11.78
C GLN A 134 21.72 17.79 -10.67
N SER A 135 20.79 16.83 -10.60
CA SER A 135 19.78 16.74 -9.54
C SER A 135 20.40 16.40 -8.17
N ILE A 136 21.45 15.58 -8.13
CA ILE A 136 22.21 15.33 -6.89
C ILE A 136 22.89 16.62 -6.42
N LEU A 137 23.53 17.35 -7.33
CA LEU A 137 24.21 18.59 -7.00
C LEU A 137 23.25 19.65 -6.46
N SER A 138 22.07 19.80 -7.09
CA SER A 138 21.05 20.71 -6.60
C SER A 138 20.49 20.27 -5.23
N PHE A 139 20.25 18.97 -5.04
CA PHE A 139 19.77 18.44 -3.77
C PHE A 139 20.77 18.67 -2.63
N LYS A 140 22.07 18.38 -2.84
CA LYS A 140 23.14 18.66 -1.87
C LYS A 140 23.23 20.14 -1.52
N LYS A 141 23.15 21.01 -2.53
CA LYS A 141 23.17 22.46 -2.32
C LYS A 141 21.99 22.94 -1.45
N MET A 142 20.78 22.45 -1.72
CA MET A 142 19.61 22.77 -0.89
C MET A 142 19.79 22.32 0.57
N LEU A 143 20.45 21.19 0.80
CA LEU A 143 20.72 20.68 2.14
C LEU A 143 21.76 21.52 2.89
N ASP A 144 22.80 21.98 2.19
CA ASP A 144 23.82 22.87 2.76
C ASP A 144 23.24 24.24 3.13
N ASP A 145 22.31 24.76 2.32
CA ASP A 145 21.58 26.01 2.60
C ASP A 145 20.69 25.89 3.85
N HIS A 146 20.16 24.70 4.15
CA HIS A 146 19.36 24.44 5.36
C HIS A 146 20.20 24.14 6.62
N LYS A 147 21.45 23.71 6.47
CA LYS A 147 22.39 23.47 7.59
C LYS A 147 23.10 24.76 8.05
N ASN A 148 23.09 25.82 7.23
CA ASN A 148 23.61 27.14 7.56
C ASN A 148 22.47 28.10 7.94
N PRO A 149 22.26 28.48 9.22
CA PRO A 149 21.35 29.56 9.53
C PRO A 149 22.04 30.87 9.17
N CYS A 150 21.78 31.42 7.98
CA CYS A 150 22.19 32.80 7.70
C CYS A 150 21.21 33.56 6.79
N THR A 151 20.41 34.39 7.44
CA THR A 151 20.32 35.83 7.19
C THR A 151 20.09 36.27 5.74
N THR A 152 18.83 36.36 5.33
CA THR A 152 18.29 37.51 4.58
C THR A 152 16.75 37.49 4.66
N PRO A 153 16.08 38.65 4.65
CA PRO A 153 14.72 38.79 5.16
C PRO A 153 13.68 38.13 4.25
N ILE A 154 13.01 37.12 4.79
CA ILE A 154 11.81 36.53 4.21
C ILE A 154 10.70 37.60 4.28
N SER A 155 10.44 38.29 3.17
CA SER A 155 9.14 38.94 2.96
C SER A 155 8.14 37.88 2.49
N LEU A 156 7.64 37.06 3.42
CA LEU A 156 6.42 36.28 3.25
C LEU A 156 5.72 36.24 4.62
N LYS A 157 4.77 37.18 4.75
CA LYS A 157 3.81 37.28 5.84
C LYS A 157 2.98 36.00 5.91
N HIS A 158 3.27 35.08 6.82
CA HIS A 158 2.30 34.15 7.45
C HIS A 158 2.98 33.21 8.46
N LYS A 159 3.69 33.76 9.45
CA LYS A 159 4.30 32.96 10.53
C LYS A 159 3.77 33.26 11.94
N SER A 160 2.76 34.11 12.09
CA SER A 160 2.28 34.52 13.42
C SER A 160 1.18 33.64 14.03
N ASN A 161 0.62 32.65 13.32
CA ASN A 161 -0.60 31.96 13.81
C ASN A 161 -0.43 30.48 14.22
N ILE A 162 0.79 29.93 14.26
CA ILE A 162 0.99 28.51 14.63
C ILE A 162 1.40 28.35 16.10
N GLU A 163 2.09 29.33 16.69
CA GLU A 163 2.52 29.27 18.11
C GLU A 163 1.40 29.66 19.09
N GLU A 164 0.50 30.60 18.74
CA GLU A 164 -0.66 30.91 19.57
C GLU A 164 -1.68 29.75 19.59
N LEU A 165 -1.89 29.07 18.45
CA LEU A 165 -2.85 27.96 18.37
C LEU A 165 -2.36 26.71 19.11
N SER A 166 -1.06 26.45 19.11
CA SER A 166 -0.46 25.33 19.86
C SER A 166 -0.44 25.58 21.38
N GLN A 167 -0.30 26.84 21.82
CA GLN A 167 -0.40 27.20 23.24
C GLN A 167 -1.84 27.10 23.77
N GLU A 168 -2.84 27.40 22.95
CA GLU A 168 -4.26 27.35 23.35
C GLU A 168 -4.81 25.91 23.39
N ILE A 169 -4.30 25.02 22.53
CA ILE A 169 -4.60 23.57 22.57
C ILE A 169 -3.99 22.91 23.82
N ASN A 170 -2.73 23.24 24.15
CA ASN A 170 -2.04 22.66 25.30
C ASN A 170 -2.65 23.10 26.65
N LYS A 171 -3.24 24.31 26.71
CA LYS A 171 -3.93 24.80 27.93
C LYS A 171 -5.24 24.06 28.22
N LYS A 172 -5.92 23.50 27.20
CA LYS A 172 -7.19 22.77 27.38
C LYS A 172 -7.04 21.31 27.81
N LEU A 173 -5.83 20.74 27.77
CA LEU A 173 -5.57 19.32 28.08
C LEU A 173 -5.13 19.05 29.52
N HIS A 174 -4.80 20.07 30.32
CA HIS A 174 -4.24 19.90 31.67
C HIS A 174 -5.23 20.01 32.85
N MET A 175 -6.52 19.70 32.66
CA MET A 175 -7.52 19.75 33.74
C MET A 175 -8.14 18.39 34.12
N GLN A 176 -7.64 17.26 33.60
CA GLN A 176 -8.05 15.94 34.07
C GLN A 176 -6.86 14.97 34.03
N ASP A 177 -6.27 14.74 35.20
CA ASP A 177 -5.94 13.41 35.74
C ASP A 177 -4.77 13.50 36.74
N ASN A 178 -5.13 13.70 38.01
CA ASN A 178 -4.32 13.28 39.16
C ASN A 178 -4.79 11.87 39.54
N THR A 179 -3.97 10.83 39.36
CA THR A 179 -3.51 9.87 40.40
C THR A 179 -2.84 8.60 39.84
N SER A 180 -1.60 8.40 40.31
CA SER A 180 -0.91 7.17 40.76
C SER A 180 -0.75 5.91 39.88
N ASN A 181 0.49 5.74 39.39
CA ASN A 181 1.39 4.57 39.43
C ASN A 181 0.81 3.14 39.63
N ASN A 182 1.05 2.26 38.63
CA ASN A 182 1.81 1.02 38.82
C ASN A 182 2.18 0.33 37.48
N SER A 183 3.37 -0.27 37.48
CA SER A 183 4.03 -0.98 36.37
C SER A 183 3.31 -2.26 35.94
N THR A 184 2.71 -2.26 34.75
CA THR A 184 2.37 -3.47 34.00
C THR A 184 2.27 -3.12 32.51
N LYS A 185 2.68 -4.05 31.63
CA LYS A 185 2.70 -3.95 30.15
C LYS A 185 1.50 -3.15 29.61
N PRO A 186 1.69 -2.24 28.64
CA PRO A 186 0.59 -1.39 28.19
C PRO A 186 -0.43 -2.22 27.40
N SER A 187 -1.47 -2.68 28.10
CA SER A 187 -2.72 -3.12 27.50
C SER A 187 -3.42 -1.89 26.92
N TYR A 188 -2.98 -1.44 25.75
CA TYR A 188 -3.68 -0.42 25.00
C TYR A 188 -5.03 -0.99 24.54
N ASP A 189 -6.11 -0.42 25.05
CA ASP A 189 -7.46 -0.80 24.67
C ASP A 189 -7.72 -0.37 23.20
N ILE A 190 -7.56 -1.32 22.28
CA ILE A 190 -7.79 -1.19 20.83
C ILE A 190 -9.20 -0.65 20.54
N GLN A 191 -10.16 -0.81 21.47
CA GLN A 191 -11.53 -0.34 21.30
C GLN A 191 -11.68 1.18 21.49
N LYS A 192 -10.76 1.84 22.22
CA LYS A 192 -10.76 3.31 22.40
C LYS A 192 -10.16 4.05 21.20
N THR A 193 -9.45 3.38 20.29
CA THR A 193 -8.60 4.00 19.27
C THR A 193 -9.08 3.89 17.82
N ASN A 194 -10.37 3.60 17.56
CA ASN A 194 -10.92 3.42 16.20
C ASN A 194 -9.98 2.60 15.28
N SER A 195 -9.50 1.48 15.80
CA SER A 195 -8.50 0.63 15.14
C SER A 195 -9.15 -0.69 14.69
N TYR A 196 -8.80 -1.14 13.48
CA TYR A 196 -9.41 -2.30 12.84
C TYR A 196 -8.32 -3.31 12.46
N LEU A 197 -8.46 -4.55 12.93
CA LEU A 197 -7.57 -5.65 12.58
C LEU A 197 -8.18 -6.50 11.46
N PHE A 198 -7.32 -6.98 10.57
CA PHE A 198 -7.72 -7.78 9.41
C PHE A 198 -6.54 -8.58 8.86
N TYR A 199 -6.83 -9.63 8.12
CA TYR A 199 -5.81 -10.46 7.46
C TYR A 199 -5.65 -10.10 5.98
N ARG A 200 -4.40 -10.11 5.53
CA ARG A 200 -3.99 -9.93 4.13
C ARG A 200 -2.68 -10.70 3.87
N PRO A 201 -2.47 -11.30 2.68
CA PRO A 201 -1.17 -11.85 2.31
C PRO A 201 -0.13 -10.75 2.11
N GLN A 202 1.14 -11.06 2.33
CA GLN A 202 2.27 -10.13 2.14
C GLN A 202 2.63 -9.98 0.65
N ILE A 203 1.67 -9.48 -0.13
CA ILE A 203 1.75 -9.27 -1.58
C ILE A 203 1.28 -7.85 -1.87
N VAL A 204 1.90 -7.18 -2.85
CA VAL A 204 1.58 -5.80 -3.25
C VAL A 204 0.12 -5.64 -3.69
N ALA A 205 -0.47 -6.67 -4.30
CA ALA A 205 -1.86 -6.70 -4.72
C ALA A 205 -2.85 -6.72 -3.52
N HIS A 206 -4.03 -6.13 -3.73
CA HIS A 206 -5.02 -5.91 -2.68
C HIS A 206 -5.96 -7.11 -2.48
N TYR A 207 -5.49 -8.09 -1.71
CA TYR A 207 -6.28 -9.23 -1.23
C TYR A 207 -6.62 -9.10 0.25
N TYR A 208 -7.85 -9.43 0.62
CA TYR A 208 -8.33 -9.40 2.01
C TYR A 208 -9.20 -10.63 2.30
N LEU A 209 -9.22 -11.12 3.53
CA LEU A 209 -10.22 -12.14 3.89
C LEU A 209 -11.64 -11.64 3.71
N SER A 210 -12.56 -12.54 3.33
CA SER A 210 -13.98 -12.23 3.25
C SER A 210 -14.56 -11.95 4.65
N MET A 211 -15.66 -11.20 4.68
CA MET A 211 -16.38 -10.89 5.92
C MET A 211 -16.83 -12.13 6.69
N LEU A 212 -17.19 -13.22 5.99
CA LEU A 212 -17.62 -14.47 6.62
C LEU A 212 -16.43 -15.14 7.30
N ASP A 213 -15.28 -15.21 6.62
CA ASP A 213 -14.07 -15.82 7.17
C ASP A 213 -13.59 -15.08 8.43
N ILE A 214 -13.64 -13.74 8.43
CA ILE A 214 -13.34 -12.95 9.64
C ILE A 214 -14.31 -13.26 10.79
N LYS A 215 -15.59 -13.53 10.51
CA LYS A 215 -16.56 -13.94 11.55
C LYS A 215 -16.28 -15.33 12.09
N ILE A 216 -15.90 -16.28 11.23
CA ILE A 216 -15.50 -17.63 11.64
C ILE A 216 -14.27 -17.54 12.56
N LEU A 217 -13.25 -16.78 12.15
CA LEU A 217 -12.04 -16.55 12.97
C LEU A 217 -12.38 -15.87 14.30
N LYS A 218 -13.32 -14.92 14.31
CA LYS A 218 -13.79 -14.29 15.55
C LYS A 218 -14.48 -15.27 16.49
N ALA A 219 -15.25 -16.23 15.96
CA ALA A 219 -15.86 -17.28 16.78
C ALA A 219 -14.81 -18.26 17.33
N ALA A 220 -13.72 -18.51 16.60
CA ALA A 220 -12.63 -19.40 16.99
C ALA A 220 -11.68 -18.78 18.03
N PHE A 221 -11.22 -17.55 17.78
CA PHE A 221 -10.20 -16.88 18.59
C PHE A 221 -10.76 -15.86 19.59
N GLY A 222 -12.05 -15.54 19.51
CA GLY A 222 -12.70 -14.54 20.34
C GLY A 222 -12.43 -13.12 19.86
N ASP A 223 -11.89 -12.25 20.71
CA ASP A 223 -11.59 -10.86 20.35
C ASP A 223 -10.49 -10.75 19.29
N TYR A 224 -10.56 -9.72 18.45
CA TYR A 224 -9.56 -9.44 17.41
C TYR A 224 -8.12 -9.36 17.91
N LYS A 225 -7.92 -8.96 19.17
CA LYS A 225 -6.58 -8.89 19.81
C LYS A 225 -5.93 -10.26 20.04
N PHE A 226 -6.72 -11.33 20.03
CA PHE A 226 -6.26 -12.71 20.20
C PHE A 226 -6.05 -13.41 18.85
N PHE A 227 -6.26 -12.71 17.74
CA PHE A 227 -5.98 -13.26 16.42
C PHE A 227 -4.48 -13.56 16.28
N PRO A 228 -4.09 -14.74 15.78
CA PRO A 228 -2.69 -15.08 15.59
C PRO A 228 -2.03 -14.12 14.59
N PRO A 229 -0.77 -13.69 14.79
CA PRO A 229 -0.10 -12.76 13.87
C PRO A 229 0.00 -13.29 12.44
N ASN A 230 0.14 -14.61 12.28
CA ASN A 230 0.20 -15.30 11.00
C ASN A 230 -0.71 -16.54 11.04
N ILE A 231 -1.41 -16.80 9.94
CA ILE A 231 -2.28 -17.97 9.78
C ILE A 231 -2.18 -18.48 8.35
N ILE A 232 -2.17 -19.81 8.19
CA ILE A 232 -2.17 -20.45 6.87
C ILE A 232 -3.59 -20.93 6.61
N ALA A 233 -4.08 -20.74 5.39
CA ALA A 233 -5.40 -21.24 5.00
C ALA A 233 -5.41 -21.70 3.55
N ARG A 234 -6.26 -22.67 3.22
CA ARG A 234 -6.48 -23.10 1.84
C ARG A 234 -7.49 -22.19 1.16
N ILE A 235 -7.14 -21.63 0.02
CA ILE A 235 -8.03 -20.75 -0.74
C ILE A 235 -9.10 -21.62 -1.42
N GLU A 236 -10.36 -21.42 -1.08
CA GLU A 236 -11.46 -22.09 -1.76
C GLU A 236 -11.87 -21.33 -3.01
N ASN A 237 -11.98 -19.99 -2.91
CA ASN A 237 -12.43 -19.11 -3.97
C ASN A 237 -11.84 -17.69 -3.82
N ILE A 238 -11.64 -17.00 -4.94
CA ILE A 238 -11.22 -15.59 -4.95
C ILE A 238 -12.32 -14.75 -5.57
N SER A 239 -12.98 -13.93 -4.74
CA SER A 239 -14.01 -13.01 -5.19
C SER A 239 -13.36 -11.73 -5.74
N THR A 240 -13.27 -11.62 -7.06
CA THR A 240 -12.66 -10.50 -7.80
C THR A 240 -13.69 -9.45 -8.23
N GLY A 241 -13.22 -8.29 -8.72
CA GLY A 241 -14.07 -7.23 -9.29
C GLY A 241 -14.73 -6.29 -8.28
N HIS A 242 -14.27 -6.28 -7.03
CA HIS A 242 -14.79 -5.34 -6.03
C HIS A 242 -14.06 -4.01 -6.12
N VAL A 243 -14.81 -2.94 -6.32
CA VAL A 243 -14.26 -1.60 -6.37
C VAL A 243 -14.51 -0.89 -5.04
N VAL A 244 -13.46 -0.29 -4.49
CA VAL A 244 -13.56 0.50 -3.26
C VAL A 244 -14.38 1.75 -3.52
N ASP A 245 -15.57 1.79 -2.95
CA ASP A 245 -16.48 2.91 -2.94
C ASP A 245 -16.83 3.34 -1.50
N ASN A 246 -17.58 4.43 -1.36
CA ASN A 246 -18.01 4.93 -0.04
C ASN A 246 -18.86 3.89 0.73
N PRO A 247 -19.84 3.20 0.12
CA PRO A 247 -20.55 2.10 0.76
C PRO A 247 -19.64 0.99 1.30
N LEU A 248 -18.65 0.54 0.52
CA LEU A 248 -17.73 -0.52 0.90
C LEU A 248 -16.85 -0.09 2.08
N ARG A 249 -16.28 1.13 2.04
CA ARG A 249 -15.49 1.66 3.16
C ARG A 249 -16.31 1.81 4.44
N LYS A 250 -17.59 2.17 4.35
CA LYS A 250 -18.49 2.24 5.51
C LYS A 250 -18.74 0.87 6.12
N ARG A 251 -18.91 -0.16 5.28
CA ARG A 251 -19.16 -1.54 5.70
C ARG A 251 -17.89 -2.24 6.21
N ILE A 252 -16.76 -1.97 5.57
CA ILE A 252 -15.46 -2.60 5.80
C ILE A 252 -14.45 -1.52 6.17
N LYS A 253 -14.46 -1.15 7.45
CA LYS A 253 -13.74 0.01 7.95
C LYS A 253 -12.22 -0.11 7.83
N TYR A 254 -11.66 -1.32 7.85
CA TYR A 254 -10.23 -1.48 7.63
C TYR A 254 -9.77 -1.12 6.21
N LEU A 255 -10.67 -1.00 5.23
CA LEU A 255 -10.36 -0.55 3.87
C LEU A 255 -10.42 0.97 3.70
N SER A 256 -10.68 1.75 4.76
CA SER A 256 -10.84 3.21 4.62
C SER A 256 -9.58 3.95 4.18
N HIS A 257 -8.40 3.34 4.31
CA HIS A 257 -7.14 3.88 3.81
C HIS A 257 -6.97 3.75 2.29
N LEU A 258 -7.73 2.86 1.62
CA LEU A 258 -7.58 2.63 0.18
C LEU A 258 -8.31 3.70 -0.61
N PRO A 259 -7.74 4.26 -1.69
CA PRO A 259 -8.40 5.22 -2.59
C PRO A 259 -9.71 4.71 -3.20
N CYS A 260 -10.60 5.64 -3.58
CA CYS A 260 -11.85 5.31 -4.26
C CYS A 260 -11.51 4.83 -5.68
N GLY A 261 -12.21 3.82 -6.19
CA GLY A 261 -11.89 3.21 -7.47
C GLY A 261 -10.80 2.14 -7.41
N CYS A 262 -10.15 1.95 -6.26
CA CYS A 262 -9.18 0.87 -6.07
C CYS A 262 -9.88 -0.49 -6.17
N GLU A 263 -9.36 -1.40 -7.00
CA GLU A 263 -9.87 -2.77 -7.08
C GLU A 263 -9.26 -3.63 -5.96
N VAL A 264 -10.12 -4.42 -5.30
CA VAL A 264 -9.75 -5.37 -4.25
C VAL A 264 -10.37 -6.73 -4.54
N SER A 265 -9.73 -7.78 -4.04
CA SER A 265 -10.25 -9.15 -4.10
C SER A 265 -10.42 -9.72 -2.70
N PHE A 266 -11.50 -10.45 -2.48
CA PHE A 266 -11.76 -11.13 -1.21
C PHE A 266 -11.43 -12.62 -1.31
N LEU A 267 -10.58 -13.08 -0.40
CA LEU A 267 -10.22 -14.48 -0.24
C LEU A 267 -11.29 -15.18 0.59
N GLU A 268 -11.84 -16.24 0.04
CA GLU A 268 -12.74 -17.16 0.72
C GLU A 268 -11.96 -18.45 1.00
N CYS A 269 -11.74 -18.74 2.27
CA CYS A 269 -10.85 -19.81 2.70
C CYS A 269 -11.61 -20.99 3.30
N ASP A 270 -11.00 -22.16 3.19
CA ASP A 270 -11.32 -23.33 3.98
C ASP A 270 -10.48 -23.32 5.26
N TRP A 271 -11.16 -23.47 6.40
CA TRP A 271 -10.58 -23.37 7.73
C TRP A 271 -10.58 -24.72 8.47
N SER A 272 -10.97 -25.81 7.81
CA SER A 272 -11.10 -27.15 8.39
C SER A 272 -9.80 -27.64 9.04
N ASP A 273 -8.64 -27.24 8.52
CA ASP A 273 -7.32 -27.64 9.05
C ASP A 273 -6.85 -26.80 10.27
N VAL A 274 -7.55 -25.69 10.58
CA VAL A 274 -7.08 -24.68 11.56
C VAL A 274 -8.09 -24.44 12.68
N ILE A 275 -9.38 -24.61 12.41
CA ILE A 275 -10.47 -24.28 13.31
C ILE A 275 -11.26 -25.56 13.62
N ASP A 276 -11.64 -25.70 14.89
CA ASP A 276 -12.42 -26.83 15.38
C ASP A 276 -13.78 -26.97 14.65
N GLU A 277 -14.13 -28.21 14.31
CA GLU A 277 -15.33 -28.56 13.54
C GLU A 277 -16.63 -28.08 14.22
N SER A 278 -16.67 -28.07 15.57
CA SER A 278 -17.85 -27.60 16.31
C SER A 278 -18.15 -26.11 16.09
N ILE A 279 -17.12 -25.32 15.75
CA ILE A 279 -17.26 -23.89 15.43
C ILE A 279 -17.67 -23.75 13.97
N LEU A 280 -17.06 -24.52 13.06
CA LEU A 280 -17.39 -24.51 11.64
C LEU A 280 -18.86 -24.88 11.38
N HIS A 281 -19.38 -25.88 12.09
CA HIS A 281 -20.78 -26.31 11.97
C HIS A 281 -21.79 -25.19 12.26
N ARG A 282 -21.42 -24.18 13.07
CA ARG A 282 -22.28 -23.01 13.34
C ARG A 282 -22.46 -22.10 12.11
N PHE A 283 -21.55 -22.18 11.13
CA PHE A 283 -21.53 -21.37 9.92
C PHE A 283 -21.86 -22.17 8.66
N ASP A 284 -22.21 -23.46 8.77
CA ASP A 284 -22.50 -24.33 7.63
C ASP A 284 -23.56 -23.77 6.70
N SER A 285 -24.58 -23.12 7.24
CA SER A 285 -25.66 -22.54 6.43
C SER A 285 -25.13 -21.42 5.52
N GLU A 286 -24.25 -20.57 6.04
CA GLU A 286 -23.63 -19.46 5.34
C GLU A 286 -22.56 -19.93 4.36
N ILE A 287 -21.75 -20.92 4.76
CA ILE A 287 -20.72 -21.53 3.92
C ILE A 287 -21.39 -22.26 2.73
N CYS A 288 -22.45 -23.04 2.97
CA CYS A 288 -23.21 -23.70 1.91
C CYS A 288 -23.82 -22.70 0.94
N LYS A 289 -24.43 -21.62 1.45
CA LYS A 289 -24.97 -20.53 0.61
C LYS A 289 -23.88 -19.84 -0.22
N ARG A 290 -22.70 -19.60 0.35
CA ARG A 290 -21.52 -19.04 -0.35
C ARG A 290 -21.09 -19.95 -1.50
N ARG A 291 -20.93 -21.25 -1.23
CA ARG A 291 -20.59 -22.29 -2.22
C ARG A 291 -21.64 -22.43 -3.32
N GLN A 292 -22.92 -22.34 -2.97
CA GLN A 292 -24.01 -22.39 -3.95
C GLN A 292 -23.97 -21.19 -4.90
N LYS A 293 -23.86 -19.96 -4.37
CA LYS A 293 -23.75 -18.75 -5.19
C LYS A 293 -22.56 -18.79 -6.14
N ARG A 294 -21.43 -19.33 -5.67
CA ARG A 294 -20.25 -19.57 -6.52
C ARG A 294 -20.59 -20.50 -7.69
N ARG A 295 -21.19 -21.67 -7.43
CA ARG A 295 -21.59 -22.62 -8.47
C ARG A 295 -22.56 -22.01 -9.48
N GLU A 296 -23.54 -21.24 -9.01
CA GLU A 296 -24.50 -20.53 -9.86
C GLU A 296 -23.81 -19.49 -10.76
N LYS A 297 -22.89 -18.69 -10.20
CA LYS A 297 -22.09 -17.71 -10.94
C LYS A 297 -21.24 -18.36 -12.03
N ILE A 298 -20.51 -19.43 -11.70
CA ILE A 298 -19.69 -20.18 -12.66
C ILE A 298 -20.58 -20.74 -13.78
N MET A 299 -21.72 -21.34 -13.45
CA MET A 299 -22.67 -21.86 -14.45
C MET A 299 -23.18 -20.75 -15.38
N GLN A 300 -23.47 -19.57 -14.85
CA GLN A 300 -23.92 -18.42 -15.63
C GLN A 300 -22.81 -17.91 -16.57
N GLU A 301 -21.59 -17.78 -16.08
CA GLU A 301 -20.43 -17.34 -16.86
C GLU A 301 -20.10 -18.33 -17.98
N SER A 302 -20.14 -19.65 -17.73
CA SER A 302 -19.95 -20.68 -18.76
C SER A 302 -21.02 -20.61 -19.86
N LYS A 303 -22.28 -20.36 -19.50
CA LYS A 303 -23.37 -20.15 -20.47
C LYS A 303 -23.13 -18.91 -21.33
N CYS A 304 -22.74 -17.79 -20.72
CA CYS A 304 -22.43 -16.55 -21.43
C CYS A 304 -21.21 -16.69 -22.34
N ALA A 305 -20.17 -17.42 -21.93
CA ALA A 305 -18.99 -17.71 -22.75
C ALA A 305 -19.37 -18.52 -24.00
N CYS A 306 -20.13 -19.62 -23.83
CA CYS A 306 -20.62 -20.44 -24.94
C CYS A 306 -21.45 -19.62 -25.94
N PHE A 307 -22.28 -18.68 -25.46
CA PHE A 307 -23.06 -17.79 -26.33
C PHE A 307 -22.17 -16.79 -27.10
N ARG A 308 -21.13 -16.24 -26.47
CA ARG A 308 -20.17 -15.34 -27.13
C ARG A 308 -19.38 -16.06 -28.22
N GLU A 309 -18.88 -17.27 -27.96
CA GLU A 309 -18.14 -18.07 -28.93
C GLU A 309 -18.97 -18.38 -30.19
N LYS A 310 -20.26 -18.71 -30.01
CA LYS A 310 -21.17 -18.98 -31.14
C LYS A 310 -21.48 -17.75 -31.99
N ASN A 311 -21.44 -16.55 -31.41
CA ASN A 311 -21.81 -15.30 -32.08
C ASN A 311 -20.61 -14.47 -32.57
N CYS A 312 -19.39 -14.77 -32.13
CA CYS A 312 -18.16 -14.13 -32.58
C CYS A 312 -17.47 -14.90 -33.73
N GLN A 313 -18.03 -16.00 -34.22
CA GLN A 313 -17.51 -16.63 -35.43
C GLN A 313 -17.76 -15.71 -36.64
N PRO A 314 -16.72 -15.38 -37.43
CA PRO A 314 -16.89 -14.54 -38.61
C PRO A 314 -17.88 -15.23 -39.56
N LYS A 315 -18.93 -14.50 -39.96
CA LYS A 315 -19.84 -14.97 -41.01
C LYS A 315 -19.01 -15.12 -42.32
N PRO A 316 -19.22 -16.20 -43.08
CA PRO A 316 -18.47 -16.46 -44.31
C PRO A 316 -18.66 -15.37 -45.36
#